data_AF-A0A0Q7IUI4-F1
#
_entry.id   AF-A0A0Q7IUI4-F1
#
_cell.length_a   1.000
_cell.length_b   1.000
_cell.length_c   1.000
_cell.angle_alpha   90.00
_cell.angle_beta   90.00
_cell.angle_gamma   90.00
#
_symmetry.space_group_name_H-M   'P 1'
#
loop_
_entity.id
_entity.type
_entity.pdbx_description
1 polymer ?
#
loop_
_entity_poly.entity_id
_entity_poly.type
_entity_poly.pdbx_seq_one_letter_code
_entity_poly.pdbx_strand_id
1 'polypeptide(L)'
;MRRSFGSKNQYDTPYIRQLPTTLHISETIGDSLDKSTVRPTYKDAYVYELEYFYEVVTQGKPPKTTPEDYLEDLLIFEMIMKAIQQ
;
A
#
# COMPACT_ATOMS: atom_id res chain seq x y z
N MET A 1 -6.46 -13.69 27.59
CA MET A 1 -5.33 -12.81 27.18
C MET A 1 -5.61 -12.32 25.76
N ARG A 2 -6.07 -11.07 25.59
CA ARG A 2 -6.37 -10.50 24.26
C ARG A 2 -5.07 -9.94 23.67
N ARG A 3 -4.63 -10.47 22.53
CA ARG A 3 -3.58 -9.83 21.71
C ARG A 3 -4.24 -8.78 20.83
N SER A 4 -3.81 -7.52 20.96
CA SER A 4 -4.16 -6.46 20.03
C SER A 4 -2.93 -6.20 19.15
N PHE A 5 -3.09 -6.31 17.84
CA PHE A 5 -2.04 -6.09 16.85
C PHE A 5 -2.40 -4.85 16.04
N GLY A 6 -1.56 -3.81 16.12
CA GLY A 6 -1.69 -2.61 15.31
C GLY A 6 -0.49 -2.50 14.38
N SER A 7 -0.72 -2.51 13.07
CA SER A 7 0.30 -2.19 12.06
C SER A 7 -0.06 -0.87 11.39
N LYS A 8 0.92 0.03 11.29
CA LYS A 8 0.77 1.31 10.58
C LYS A 8 1.88 1.40 9.54
N ASN A 9 1.48 1.36 8.27
CA ASN A 9 2.37 1.71 7.15
C ASN A 9 2.47 3.24 7.08
N GLN A 10 3.69 3.77 7.19
CA GLN A 10 3.96 5.20 7.08
C GLN A 10 4.72 5.48 5.79
N TYR A 11 4.13 6.33 4.96
CA TYR A 11 4.77 6.94 3.80
C TYR A 11 5.10 8.38 4.18
N ASP A 12 6.37 8.69 4.38
CA ASP A 12 6.80 10.08 4.53
C ASP A 12 6.66 10.73 3.15
N THR A 13 5.58 11.49 2.93
CA THR A 13 5.24 12.16 1.66
C THR A 13 5.25 11.25 0.42
N PRO A 14 4.10 10.72 -0.03
CA PRO A 14 4.04 9.73 -1.12
C PRO A 14 4.53 10.25 -2.48
N TYR A 15 4.88 11.53 -2.60
CA TYR A 15 5.32 12.17 -3.85
C TYR A 15 6.82 12.49 -3.90
N ILE A 16 7.57 12.25 -2.80
CA ILE A 16 9.03 12.37 -2.80
C ILE A 16 9.64 11.01 -3.14
N ARG A 17 10.37 10.95 -4.26
CA ARG A 17 11.11 9.75 -4.68
C ARG A 17 12.23 9.46 -3.68
N GLN A 18 12.57 8.19 -3.53
CA GLN A 18 13.69 7.67 -2.73
C GLN A 18 13.53 7.75 -1.21
N LEU A 19 12.31 7.92 -0.69
CA LEU A 19 12.06 7.77 0.74
C LEU A 19 11.77 6.31 1.11
N PRO A 20 12.47 5.75 2.12
CA PRO A 20 12.26 4.37 2.53
C PRO A 20 10.87 4.20 3.16
N THR A 21 10.14 3.18 2.73
CA THR A 21 8.87 2.81 3.37
C THR A 21 9.16 2.22 4.74
N THR A 22 8.54 2.78 5.77
CA THR A 22 8.74 2.34 7.15
C THR A 22 7.45 1.70 7.67
N LEU A 23 7.55 0.45 8.12
CA LEU A 23 6.47 -0.27 8.77
C LEU A 23 6.66 -0.18 10.29
N HIS A 24 5.69 0.43 10.98
CA HIS A 24 5.65 0.45 12.43
C HIS A 24 4.68 -0.63 12.94
N ILE A 25 5.22 -1.54 13.76
CA ILE A 25 4.46 -2.63 14.38
C ILE A 25 4.38 -2.33 15.87
N SER A 26 3.17 -2.34 16.42
CA SER A 26 2.93 -2.25 17.86
C SER A 26 2.17 -3.48 18.34
N GLU A 27 2.82 -4.26 19.20
CA GLU A 27 2.29 -5.51 19.74
C GLU A 27 2.18 -5.43 21.26
N THR A 28 1.05 -5.87 21.80
CA THR A 28 0.91 -6.06 23.25
C THR A 28 1.11 -7.53 23.60
N ILE A 29 2.20 -7.82 24.30
CA ILE A 29 2.55 -9.16 24.79
C ILE A 29 2.45 -9.13 26.32
N GLY A 30 1.32 -9.63 26.86
CA GLY A 30 1.03 -9.56 28.29
C GLY A 30 0.83 -8.12 28.76
N ASP A 31 1.59 -7.70 29.76
CA ASP A 31 1.58 -6.32 30.28
C ASP A 31 2.59 -5.41 29.58
N SER A 32 3.32 -5.93 28.58
CA SER A 32 4.35 -5.18 27.84
C SER A 32 3.87 -4.75 26.45
N LEU A 33 4.17 -3.50 26.09
CA LEU A 33 3.96 -2.96 24.75
C LEU A 33 5.29 -2.96 24.01
N ASP A 34 5.40 -3.82 23.01
CA ASP A 34 6.55 -3.87 22.10
C ASP A 34 6.29 -2.99 20.86
N LYS A 35 7.30 -2.22 20.48
CA LYS A 35 7.28 -1.38 19.28
C LYS A 35 8.49 -1.70 18.43
N SER A 36 8.27 -2.23 17.23
CA SER A 36 9.33 -2.46 16.26
C SER A 36 9.09 -1.62 15.00
N THR A 37 10.20 -1.19 14.39
CA THR A 37 10.19 -0.42 13.15
C THR A 37 10.98 -1.19 12.11
N VAL A 38 10.29 -1.67 11.08
CA VAL A 38 10.87 -2.46 10.00
C VAL A 38 11.00 -1.58 8.76
N ARG A 39 12.20 -1.59 8.16
CA ARG A 39 12.49 -0.95 6.88
C ARG A 39 12.85 -2.05 5.88
N PRO A 40 11.85 -2.73 5.30
CA PRO A 40 12.09 -3.98 4.59
C PRO A 40 12.83 -3.79 3.26
N THR A 41 12.76 -2.60 2.65
CA THR A 41 13.30 -2.37 1.30
C THR A 41 13.96 -1.00 1.17
N TYR A 42 15.16 -0.97 0.55
CA TYR A 42 15.87 0.27 0.18
C TYR A 42 15.29 0.94 -1.07
N LYS A 43 14.46 0.22 -1.83
CA LYS A 43 13.71 0.75 -2.97
C LYS A 43 12.37 1.32 -2.50
N ASP A 44 12.00 2.47 -3.04
CA ASP A 44 10.68 3.04 -2.85
C ASP A 44 9.62 2.25 -3.66
N ALA A 45 8.34 2.46 -3.34
CA ALA A 45 7.23 1.79 -4.02
C ALA A 45 7.15 2.12 -5.52
N TYR A 46 7.58 3.33 -5.94
CA TYR A 46 7.56 3.73 -7.35
C TYR A 46 8.53 2.92 -8.19
N VAL A 47 9.74 2.67 -7.69
CA VAL A 47 10.75 1.85 -8.37
C VAL A 47 10.20 0.43 -8.57
N TYR A 48 9.54 -0.15 -7.56
CA TYR A 48 8.93 -1.47 -7.70
C TYR A 48 7.82 -1.50 -8.75
N GLU A 49 6.96 -0.49 -8.82
CA GLU A 49 5.89 -0.44 -9.83
C GLU A 49 6.45 -0.24 -11.25
N LEU A 50 7.50 0.56 -11.42
CA LEU A 50 8.13 0.75 -12.74
C LEU A 50 8.85 -0.51 -13.23
N GLU A 51 9.57 -1.22 -12.35
CA GLU A 51 10.18 -2.51 -12.67
C GLU A 51 9.12 -3.53 -13.06
N TYR A 52 8.02 -3.59 -12.30
CA TYR A 52 6.90 -4.47 -12.61
C TYR A 52 6.24 -4.12 -13.94
N PHE A 53 6.00 -2.83 -14.21
CA PHE A 53 5.46 -2.37 -15.49
C PHE A 53 6.36 -2.77 -16.66
N TYR A 54 7.68 -2.65 -16.50
CA TYR A 54 8.64 -3.10 -17.51
C TYR A 54 8.49 -4.60 -17.79
N GLU A 55 8.35 -5.45 -16.77
CA GLU A 55 8.10 -6.89 -16.95
C GLU A 55 6.77 -7.17 -17.66
N VAL A 56 5.70 -6.45 -17.32
CA VAL A 56 4.39 -6.56 -18.01
C VAL A 56 4.54 -6.25 -19.50
N VAL A 57 5.21 -5.15 -19.85
CA VAL A 57 5.36 -4.71 -21.24
C VAL A 57 6.30 -5.60 -22.05
N THR A 58 7.42 -6.03 -21.46
CA THR A 58 8.47 -6.76 -22.19
C THR A 58 8.31 -8.27 -22.18
N GLN A 59 7.70 -8.83 -21.13
CA GLN A 59 7.58 -10.27 -20.92
C GLN A 59 6.12 -10.75 -20.95
N GLY A 60 5.14 -9.84 -21.09
CA GLY A 60 3.72 -10.19 -21.11
C GLY A 60 3.21 -10.68 -19.75
N LYS A 61 3.87 -10.30 -18.65
CA LYS A 61 3.40 -10.61 -17.29
C LYS A 61 2.00 -10.00 -17.08
N PRO A 62 1.06 -10.68 -16.41
CA PRO A 62 -0.25 -10.11 -16.14
C PRO A 62 -0.12 -8.84 -15.28
N PRO A 63 -0.78 -7.72 -15.62
CA PRO A 63 -0.77 -6.55 -14.77
C PRO A 63 -1.44 -6.89 -13.42
N LYS A 64 -0.99 -6.26 -12.32
CA LYS A 64 -1.60 -6.46 -10.99
C LYS A 64 -3.06 -6.03 -10.96
N THR A 65 -3.39 -5.04 -11.77
CA THR A 65 -4.72 -4.46 -11.94
C THR A 65 -5.00 -4.41 -13.43
N THR A 66 -6.06 -5.07 -13.85
CA THR A 66 -6.45 -5.10 -15.26
C THR A 66 -7.20 -3.82 -15.64
N PRO A 67 -7.31 -3.49 -16.95
CA PRO A 67 -8.17 -2.41 -17.40
C PRO A 67 -9.62 -2.57 -16.92
N GLU A 68 -10.11 -3.80 -16.86
CA GLU A 68 -11.46 -4.13 -16.39
C GLU A 68 -11.63 -3.83 -14.91
N ASP A 69 -10.64 -4.17 -14.07
CA ASP A 69 -10.67 -3.80 -12.64
C ASP A 69 -10.75 -2.28 -12.46
N TYR A 70 -10.04 -1.53 -13.30
CA TYR A 70 -10.06 -0.06 -13.24
C TYR A 70 -11.42 0.53 -13.65
N LEU A 71 -12.16 -0.13 -14.54
CA LEU A 71 -13.52 0.30 -14.90
C LEU A 71 -14.47 0.18 -13.69
N GLU A 72 -14.35 -0.89 -12.91
CA GLU A 72 -15.12 -1.06 -11.68
C GLU A 72 -14.80 0.04 -10.66
N ASP A 73 -13.54 0.45 -10.54
CA ASP A 73 -13.14 1.57 -9.68
C ASP A 73 -13.83 2.89 -10.10
N LEU A 74 -13.97 3.13 -11.41
CA LEU A 74 -14.69 4.32 -11.91
C LEU A 74 -16.18 4.29 -11.55
N LEU A 75 -16.82 3.11 -11.57
CA LEU A 75 -18.21 2.96 -11.13
C LEU A 75 -18.35 3.25 -9.64
N ILE A 76 -17.41 2.77 -8.81
CA ILE A 76 -17.38 3.08 -7.39
C ILE A 76 -17.21 4.59 -7.16
N PHE A 77 -16.34 5.27 -7.90
CA PHE A 77 -16.21 6.72 -7.82
C PHE A 77 -17.50 7.44 -8.20
N GLU A 78 -18.21 6.99 -9.24
CA GLU A 78 -19.52 7.53 -9.59
C GLU A 78 -20.53 7.37 -8.46
N MET A 79 -20.58 6.20 -7.82
CA MET A 79 -21.46 5.93 -6.68
C MET A 79 -21.17 6.86 -5.50
N ILE A 80 -19.89 7.05 -5.17
CA ILE A 80 -19.45 7.97 -4.10
C ILE A 80 -19.88 9.41 -4.42
N MET A 81 -19.64 9.86 -5.65
CA MET A 81 -20.01 11.21 -6.09
C MET A 81 -21.52 11.44 -6.01
N LYS A 82 -22.33 10.46 -6.39
CA LYS A 82 -23.80 10.52 -6.25
C LYS A 82 -24.23 10.57 -4.79
N ALA A 83 -23.60 9.79 -3.91
CA ALA A 83 -23.94 9.74 -2.49
C ALA A 83 -23.63 11.06 -1.76
N ILE A 84 -22.57 11.77 -2.19
CA ILE A 84 -22.20 13.08 -1.60
C ILE A 84 -23.15 14.21 -2.01
N GLN A 85 -23.87 14.05 -3.13
CA GLN A 85 -24.82 15.06 -3.63
C GLN A 85 -26.23 14.94 -3.04
N GLN A 86 -26.49 13.94 -2.18
CA GLN A 86 -27.75 13.75 -1.45
C GLN A 86 -27.71 14.44 -0.09
#